data_AF-A0AA88J882-F1
#
_entry.id   AF-A0AA88J882-F1
#
_cell.length_a   1.000
_cell.length_b   1.000
_cell.length_c   1.000
_cell.angle_alpha   90.00
_cell.angle_beta   90.00
_cell.angle_gamma   90.00
#
_symmetry.space_group_name_H-M   'P 1'
#
loop_
_entity.id
_entity.type
_entity.pdbx_description
1 polymer ?
#
loop_
_entity_poly.entity_id
_entity_poly.type
_entity_poly.pdbx_seq_one_letter_code
_entity_poly.pdbx_strand_id
1 'polypeptide(L)'
;MLGESLATMKWLGGLLRFLVPLKTPWKPPDLGQVKINVDAYAHILRSFIGIGLVARNANGVVLGAMARRMASCFSPFLSECMSIREGVWHALSKGYSNWIIKTDALNVVHAIKNPELRSLEANVIQDICDTFELSGGGSVCYGSRCENLVAHFLVSFAFSSTHYHGMMLCPPFWVAL
;
A
#
# COMPACT_ATOMS: atom_id res chain seq x y z
N MET A 1 15.00 17.73 -1.91
CA MET A 1 14.64 19.09 -2.35
C MET A 1 13.94 19.17 -3.72
N LEU A 2 14.61 19.03 -4.89
CA LEU A 2 13.91 19.16 -6.20
C LEU A 2 12.89 18.04 -6.49
N GLY A 3 13.19 16.78 -6.13
CA GLY A 3 12.27 15.66 -6.31
C GLY A 3 11.01 15.73 -5.43
N GLU A 4 11.15 16.23 -4.20
CA GLU A 4 10.04 16.44 -3.27
C GLU A 4 9.09 17.54 -3.74
N SER A 5 9.63 18.63 -4.32
CA SER A 5 8.83 19.72 -4.89
C SER A 5 7.98 19.25 -6.07
N LEU A 6 8.55 18.46 -6.99
CA LEU A 6 7.81 17.93 -8.14
C LEU A 6 6.75 16.90 -7.73
N ALA A 7 7.06 16.04 -6.74
CA ALA A 7 6.10 15.08 -6.23
C ALA A 7 4.96 15.77 -5.44
N THR A 8 5.28 16.82 -4.68
CA THR A 8 4.27 17.67 -4.01
C THR A 8 3.41 18.42 -5.02
N MET A 9 3.99 18.88 -6.13
CA MET A 9 3.23 19.51 -7.23
C MET A 9 2.32 18.52 -7.97
N LYS A 10 2.79 17.28 -8.21
CA LYS A 10 1.94 16.19 -8.72
C LYS A 10 0.83 15.82 -7.74
N TRP A 11 1.13 15.83 -6.44
CA TRP A 11 0.14 15.65 -5.38
C TRP A 11 -0.90 16.77 -5.40
N LEU A 12 -0.50 18.04 -5.43
CA LEU A 12 -1.41 19.20 -5.54
C LEU A 12 -2.26 19.16 -6.82
N GLY A 13 -1.67 18.81 -7.96
CA GLY A 13 -2.39 18.65 -9.22
C GLY A 13 -3.36 17.47 -9.24
N GLY A 14 -3.03 16.39 -8.52
CA GLY A 14 -3.94 15.28 -8.24
C GLY A 14 -5.06 15.70 -7.30
N LEU A 15 -4.74 16.41 -6.21
CA LEU A 15 -5.68 16.90 -5.19
C LEU A 15 -6.79 17.76 -5.82
N LEU A 16 -6.46 18.60 -6.81
CA LEU A 16 -7.45 19.40 -7.55
C LEU A 16 -8.52 18.55 -8.25
N ARG A 17 -8.19 17.33 -8.70
CA ARG A 17 -9.18 16.37 -9.26
C ARG A 17 -10.05 15.70 -8.19
N PHE A 18 -9.67 15.84 -6.92
CA PHE A 18 -10.30 15.21 -5.76
C PHE A 18 -10.82 16.23 -4.72
N LEU A 19 -10.85 17.53 -5.05
CA LEU A 19 -11.58 18.57 -4.29
C LEU A 19 -13.11 18.39 -4.40
N VAL A 20 -13.56 17.48 -5.27
CA VAL A 20 -14.92 16.96 -5.23
C VAL A 20 -15.04 16.08 -3.97
N PRO A 21 -16.05 16.24 -3.11
CA PRO A 21 -16.24 15.38 -1.95
C PRO A 21 -16.12 13.92 -2.34
N LEU A 22 -15.09 13.24 -1.80
CA LEU A 22 -14.89 11.82 -2.08
C LEU A 22 -16.12 11.09 -1.57
N LYS A 23 -16.75 10.29 -2.45
CA LYS A 23 -17.97 9.54 -2.12
C LYS A 23 -17.76 8.59 -0.91
N THR A 24 -16.52 8.19 -0.68
CA THR A 24 -16.07 7.32 0.42
C THR A 24 -14.67 7.77 0.89
N PRO A 25 -14.56 8.77 1.79
CA PRO A 25 -13.26 9.19 2.32
C PRO A 25 -12.68 8.10 3.23
N TRP A 26 -11.35 8.13 3.42
CA TRP A 26 -10.69 7.27 4.40
C TRP A 26 -11.31 7.45 5.79
N LYS A 27 -11.52 6.33 6.49
CA LYS A 27 -12.00 6.31 7.87
C LYS A 27 -10.96 5.65 8.77
N PRO A 28 -10.80 6.09 10.02
CA PRO A 28 -9.94 5.40 10.98
C PRO A 28 -10.39 3.95 11.23
N PRO A 29 -9.48 3.05 11.64
CA PRO A 29 -9.85 1.74 12.18
C PRO A 29 -10.48 1.84 13.57
N ASP A 30 -10.94 0.70 14.08
CA ASP A 30 -11.40 0.58 15.46
C ASP A 30 -10.26 0.83 16.47
N LEU A 31 -10.61 1.17 17.70
CA LEU A 31 -9.64 1.42 18.76
C LEU A 31 -8.76 0.19 18.99
N GLY A 32 -7.44 0.41 19.09
CA GLY A 32 -6.46 -0.67 19.26
C GLY A 32 -6.13 -1.44 17.98
N GLN A 33 -6.73 -1.08 16.84
CA GLN A 33 -6.40 -1.64 15.53
C GLN A 33 -5.54 -0.68 14.69
N VAL A 34 -4.60 -1.24 13.92
CA VAL A 34 -3.82 -0.50 12.92
C VAL A 34 -4.38 -0.75 11.52
N LYS A 35 -4.66 0.31 10.76
CA LYS A 35 -5.07 0.23 9.36
C LYS A 35 -3.86 0.47 8.46
N ILE A 36 -3.56 -0.49 7.59
CA ILE A 36 -2.44 -0.44 6.66
C ILE A 36 -3.02 -0.36 5.24
N ASN A 37 -2.95 0.81 4.64
CA ASN A 37 -3.35 1.03 3.26
C ASN A 37 -2.16 0.71 2.34
N VAL A 38 -2.36 -0.13 1.32
CA VAL A 38 -1.33 -0.54 0.36
C VAL A 38 -1.83 -0.39 -1.07
N ASP A 39 -0.94 -0.03 -1.98
CA ASP A 39 -1.19 0.07 -3.43
C ASP A 39 0.13 -0.27 -4.17
N ALA A 40 0.02 -0.75 -5.39
CA ALA A 40 1.15 -0.87 -6.30
C ALA A 40 0.80 -0.62 -7.76
N TYR A 41 1.79 -0.13 -8.51
CA TYR A 41 1.68 0.07 -9.95
C TYR A 41 2.86 -0.53 -10.69
N ALA A 42 2.56 -1.27 -11.76
CA ALA A 42 3.55 -1.81 -12.67
C ALA A 42 3.81 -0.84 -13.84
N HIS A 43 5.05 -0.39 -14.00
CA HIS A 43 5.47 0.35 -15.18
C HIS A 43 6.18 -0.60 -16.16
N ILE A 44 5.38 -1.40 -16.89
CA ILE A 44 5.85 -2.50 -17.74
C ILE A 44 6.97 -2.05 -18.71
N LEU A 45 6.81 -0.90 -19.38
CA LEU A 45 7.80 -0.39 -20.35
C LEU A 45 9.16 -0.04 -19.75
N ARG A 46 9.24 0.14 -18.43
CA ARG A 46 10.48 0.50 -17.72
C ARG A 46 10.94 -0.60 -16.76
N SER A 47 10.28 -1.77 -16.78
CA SER A 47 10.65 -2.95 -16.00
C SER A 47 10.82 -2.66 -14.50
N PHE A 48 9.92 -1.87 -13.92
CA PHE A 48 9.83 -1.72 -12.48
C PHE A 48 8.38 -1.64 -12.01
N ILE A 49 8.22 -1.89 -10.71
CA ILE A 49 6.99 -1.60 -9.99
C ILE A 49 7.25 -0.56 -8.90
N GLY A 50 6.20 0.17 -8.54
CA GLY A 50 6.17 1.07 -7.39
C GLY A 50 5.19 0.52 -6.37
N ILE A 51 5.55 0.59 -5.09
CA ILE A 51 4.75 0.13 -3.97
C ILE A 51 4.59 1.31 -3.00
N GLY A 52 3.37 1.54 -2.56
CA GLY A 52 3.02 2.54 -1.57
C GLY A 52 2.35 1.87 -0.37
N LEU A 53 2.70 2.31 0.84
CA LEU A 53 2.11 1.81 2.07
C LEU A 53 2.01 2.94 3.10
N VAL A 54 0.88 3.04 3.79
CA VAL A 54 0.74 3.88 4.98
C VAL A 54 0.00 3.11 6.09
N ALA A 55 0.59 3.08 7.28
CA ALA A 55 0.01 2.51 8.49
C ALA A 55 -0.48 3.64 9.40
N ARG A 56 -1.75 3.58 9.82
CA ARG A 56 -2.38 4.58 10.71
C ARG A 56 -3.11 3.90 11.87
N ASN A 57 -3.10 4.54 13.04
CA ASN A 57 -3.91 4.11 14.18
C ASN A 57 -5.33 4.71 14.14
N ALA A 58 -6.16 4.39 15.15
CA ALA A 58 -7.53 4.89 15.31
C ALA A 58 -7.65 6.42 15.40
N ASN A 59 -6.58 7.11 15.82
CA ASN A 59 -6.53 8.58 15.87
C ASN A 59 -6.07 9.20 14.53
N GLY A 60 -5.87 8.39 13.49
CA GLY A 60 -5.33 8.84 12.21
C GLY A 60 -3.82 9.09 12.21
N VAL A 61 -3.13 8.86 13.34
CA VAL A 61 -1.68 9.08 13.45
C VAL A 61 -0.96 8.06 12.58
N VAL A 62 -0.07 8.57 11.72
CA VAL A 62 0.80 7.75 10.87
C VAL A 62 1.84 7.06 11.74
N LEU A 63 1.79 5.73 11.78
CA LEU A 63 2.76 4.88 12.47
C LEU A 63 3.92 4.47 11.56
N GLY A 64 3.72 4.56 10.24
CA GLY A 64 4.73 4.26 9.25
C GLY A 64 4.23 4.56 7.84
N ALA A 65 5.15 4.90 6.95
CA ALA A 65 4.87 5.04 5.53
C ALA A 65 6.05 4.55 4.70
N MET A 66 5.77 4.02 3.52
CA MET A 66 6.75 3.52 2.57
C MET A 66 6.37 3.92 1.15
N ALA A 67 7.38 4.32 0.39
CA ALA A 67 7.34 4.41 -1.05
C ALA A 67 8.56 3.66 -1.57
N ARG A 68 8.35 2.55 -2.27
CA ARG A 68 9.43 1.66 -2.71
C ARG A 68 9.34 1.42 -4.21
N ARG A 69 10.45 1.60 -4.91
CA ARG A 69 10.60 1.17 -6.30
C ARG A 69 11.36 -0.15 -6.34
N MET A 70 10.89 -1.09 -7.14
CA MET A 70 11.52 -2.41 -7.31
C MET A 70 11.63 -2.74 -8.79
N ALA A 71 12.84 -3.10 -9.24
CA ALA A 71 13.06 -3.58 -10.60
C ALA A 71 12.36 -4.94 -10.77
N SER A 72 11.38 -5.00 -11.66
CA SER A 72 10.56 -6.19 -11.92
C SER A 72 9.64 -5.95 -13.12
N CYS A 73 9.29 -7.04 -13.81
CA CYS A 73 8.29 -7.06 -14.89
C CYS A 73 6.98 -7.73 -14.43
N PHE A 74 6.59 -7.52 -13.16
CA PHE A 74 5.34 -8.09 -12.64
C PHE A 74 4.11 -7.55 -13.35
N SER A 75 3.10 -8.41 -13.46
CA SER A 75 1.76 -8.01 -13.87
C SER A 75 1.16 -7.06 -12.83
N PRO A 76 0.11 -6.28 -13.17
CA PRO A 76 -0.62 -5.48 -12.20
C PRO A 76 -1.10 -6.32 -11.00
N PHE A 77 -1.63 -7.53 -11.26
CA PHE A 77 -2.05 -8.45 -10.21
C PHE A 77 -0.90 -8.82 -9.26
N LEU A 78 0.25 -9.24 -9.80
CA LEU A 78 1.41 -9.58 -8.98
C LEU A 78 1.97 -8.37 -8.22
N SER A 79 1.91 -7.18 -8.82
CA SER A 79 2.35 -5.95 -8.17
C SER A 79 1.52 -5.65 -6.91
N GLU A 80 0.21 -5.85 -7.00
CA GLU A 80 -0.71 -5.71 -5.87
C GLU A 80 -0.53 -6.81 -4.82
N CYS A 81 -0.26 -8.06 -5.23
CA CYS A 81 0.15 -9.10 -4.28
C CYS A 81 1.40 -8.67 -3.50
N MET A 82 2.38 -8.08 -4.18
CA MET A 82 3.61 -7.59 -3.55
C MET A 82 3.35 -6.43 -2.58
N SER A 83 2.43 -5.51 -2.89
CA SER A 83 2.07 -4.42 -1.98
C SER A 83 1.47 -4.94 -0.67
N ILE A 84 0.59 -5.94 -0.76
CA ILE A 84 0.02 -6.63 0.40
C ILE A 84 1.10 -7.36 1.18
N ARG A 85 2.01 -8.07 0.50
CA ARG A 85 3.12 -8.77 1.16
C ARG A 85 3.97 -7.82 2.00
N GLU A 86 4.34 -6.66 1.44
CA GLU A 86 5.07 -5.63 2.19
C GLU A 86 4.25 -5.07 3.36
N GLY A 87 2.93 -5.00 3.21
CA GLY A 87 1.98 -4.68 4.29
C GLY A 87 2.04 -5.66 5.45
N VAL A 88 2.01 -6.96 5.16
CA VAL A 88 2.08 -8.01 6.19
C VAL A 88 3.44 -7.99 6.88
N TRP A 89 4.54 -7.89 6.11
CA TRP A 89 5.88 -7.75 6.67
C TRP A 89 6.04 -6.51 7.54
N HIS A 90 5.45 -5.39 7.14
CA HIS A 90 5.44 -4.18 7.96
C HIS A 90 4.75 -4.45 9.30
N ALA A 91 3.56 -5.04 9.30
CA ALA A 91 2.81 -5.35 10.51
C ALA A 91 3.59 -6.28 11.44
N LEU A 92 4.16 -7.36 10.89
CA LEU A 92 4.99 -8.32 11.62
C LEU A 92 6.24 -7.63 12.22
N SER A 93 6.98 -6.86 11.42
CA SER A 93 8.21 -6.18 11.86
C SER A 93 7.98 -5.15 12.98
N LYS A 94 6.76 -4.58 13.04
CA LYS A 94 6.36 -3.62 14.07
C LYS A 94 5.68 -4.28 15.26
N GLY A 95 5.44 -5.59 15.22
CA GLY A 95 4.79 -6.32 16.29
C GLY A 95 3.33 -5.88 16.51
N TYR A 96 2.62 -5.47 15.45
CA TYR A 96 1.21 -5.12 15.59
C TYR A 96 0.39 -6.38 15.88
N SER A 97 -0.35 -6.36 16.99
CA SER A 97 -1.20 -7.49 17.42
C SER A 97 -2.60 -7.47 16.80
N ASN A 98 -3.10 -6.31 16.40
CA ASN A 98 -4.41 -6.16 15.73
C ASN A 98 -4.28 -5.16 14.58
N TRP A 99 -4.42 -5.66 13.35
CA TRP A 99 -4.27 -4.83 12.15
C TRP A 99 -5.18 -5.28 11.01
N ILE A 100 -5.40 -4.38 10.06
CA ILE A 100 -6.16 -4.62 8.83
C ILE A 100 -5.45 -3.99 7.64
N ILE A 101 -5.15 -4.78 6.62
CA ILE A 101 -4.66 -4.30 5.33
C ILE A 101 -5.86 -3.92 4.44
N LYS A 102 -5.76 -2.74 3.82
CA LYS A 102 -6.70 -2.21 2.83
C LYS A 102 -5.99 -2.04 1.49
N THR A 103 -6.56 -2.65 0.45
CA THR A 103 -6.13 -2.54 -0.96
C THR A 103 -7.36 -2.30 -1.83
N ASP A 104 -7.21 -1.63 -2.97
CA ASP A 104 -8.24 -1.48 -4.00
C ASP A 104 -8.22 -2.61 -5.06
N ALA A 105 -7.39 -3.64 -4.87
CA ALA A 105 -7.32 -4.83 -5.72
C ALA A 105 -8.25 -5.96 -5.24
N LEU A 106 -9.55 -5.86 -5.52
CA LEU A 106 -10.56 -6.86 -5.10
C LEU A 106 -10.24 -8.29 -5.56
N ASN A 107 -9.71 -8.43 -6.78
CA ASN A 107 -9.28 -9.71 -7.35
C ASN A 107 -8.16 -10.37 -6.53
N VAL A 108 -7.20 -9.58 -6.03
CA VAL A 108 -6.12 -10.09 -5.17
C VAL A 108 -6.65 -10.51 -3.80
N VAL A 109 -7.57 -9.73 -3.22
CA VAL A 109 -8.24 -10.11 -1.97
C VAL A 109 -8.97 -11.45 -2.12
N HIS A 110 -9.66 -11.67 -3.23
CA HIS A 110 -10.30 -12.95 -3.51
C HIS A 110 -9.30 -14.10 -3.67
N ALA A 111 -8.17 -13.86 -4.34
CA ALA A 111 -7.14 -14.88 -4.55
C ALA A 111 -6.45 -15.30 -3.24
N ILE A 112 -6.19 -14.34 -2.34
CA ILE A 112 -5.62 -14.63 -1.00
C ILE A 112 -6.62 -15.41 -0.14
N LYS A 113 -7.90 -15.07 -0.22
CA LYS A 113 -8.96 -15.74 0.56
C LYS A 113 -9.37 -17.11 0.02
N ASN A 114 -9.07 -17.40 -1.24
CA ASN A 114 -9.42 -18.67 -1.90
C ASN A 114 -8.17 -19.27 -2.57
N PRO A 115 -7.27 -19.89 -1.78
CA PRO A 115 -5.99 -20.47 -2.23
C PRO A 115 -6.09 -21.50 -3.36
N GLU A 116 -7.29 -22.05 -3.60
CA GLU A 116 -7.48 -23.27 -4.38
C GLU A 116 -7.63 -22.97 -5.89
N LEU A 117 -7.75 -21.69 -6.25
CA LEU A 117 -7.96 -21.18 -7.63
C LEU A 117 -6.66 -20.76 -8.34
N ARG A 118 -5.49 -21.26 -7.89
CA ARG A 118 -4.17 -20.72 -8.29
C ARG A 118 -3.67 -21.24 -9.65
N SER A 119 -3.15 -20.31 -10.48
CA SER A 119 -2.27 -20.60 -11.63
C SER A 119 -0.84 -20.10 -11.36
N LEU A 120 -0.11 -19.55 -12.36
CA LEU A 120 1.33 -19.20 -12.35
C LEU A 120 1.83 -18.40 -11.13
N GLU A 121 0.95 -17.68 -10.43
CA GLU A 121 1.24 -16.80 -9.31
C GLU A 121 1.17 -17.48 -7.93
N ALA A 122 0.94 -18.81 -7.89
CA ALA A 122 0.73 -19.59 -6.67
C ALA A 122 1.79 -19.34 -5.58
N ASN A 123 3.07 -19.25 -5.97
CA ASN A 123 4.18 -19.09 -5.03
C ASN A 123 4.13 -17.76 -4.26
N VAL A 124 3.75 -16.66 -4.93
CA VAL A 124 3.66 -15.34 -4.27
C VAL A 124 2.46 -15.30 -3.33
N ILE A 125 1.33 -15.89 -3.75
CA ILE A 125 0.15 -15.96 -2.90
C ILE A 125 0.43 -16.84 -1.67
N GLN A 126 1.15 -17.96 -1.85
CA GLN A 126 1.53 -18.82 -0.73
C GLN A 126 2.47 -18.09 0.24
N ASP A 127 3.49 -17.39 -0.26
CA ASP A 127 4.38 -16.56 0.56
C ASP A 127 3.62 -15.50 1.39
N ILE A 128 2.58 -14.89 0.81
CA ILE A 128 1.69 -13.97 1.54
C ILE A 128 0.91 -14.72 2.63
N CYS A 129 0.33 -15.87 2.32
CA CYS A 129 -0.41 -16.70 3.28
C CYS A 129 0.49 -17.13 4.44
N ASP A 130 1.69 -17.63 4.15
CA ASP A 130 2.66 -18.09 5.16
C ASP A 130 3.09 -16.91 6.07
N THR A 131 3.40 -15.76 5.47
CA THR A 131 3.74 -14.54 6.24
C THR A 131 2.56 -14.07 7.09
N PHE A 132 1.34 -14.21 6.57
CA PHE A 132 0.12 -13.86 7.29
C PHE A 132 -0.09 -14.76 8.51
N GLU A 133 0.10 -16.07 8.36
CA GLU A 133 0.03 -17.03 9.47
C GLU A 133 1.09 -16.74 10.56
N LEU A 134 2.32 -16.40 10.15
CA LEU A 134 3.41 -16.04 11.08
C LEU A 134 3.11 -14.77 11.89
N SER A 135 2.34 -13.83 11.34
CA SER A 135 2.00 -12.59 12.02
C SER A 135 1.02 -12.76 13.18
N GLY A 136 0.37 -13.93 13.30
CA GLY A 136 -0.44 -14.30 14.46
C GLY A 136 -1.72 -13.49 14.64
N GLY A 137 -2.12 -12.69 13.65
CA GLY A 137 -3.32 -11.85 13.67
C GLY A 137 -3.34 -10.91 12.47
N GLY A 138 -4.54 -10.46 12.06
CA GLY A 138 -4.69 -9.53 10.94
C GLY A 138 -5.87 -9.84 10.03
N SER A 139 -6.12 -8.99 9.03
CA SER A 139 -7.01 -9.32 7.92
C SER A 139 -6.66 -8.49 6.68
N VAL A 140 -6.95 -9.03 5.50
CA VAL A 140 -6.84 -8.30 4.23
C VAL A 140 -8.25 -8.07 3.68
N CYS A 141 -8.57 -6.81 3.41
CA CYS A 141 -9.89 -6.39 2.96
C CYS A 141 -9.78 -5.42 1.79
N TYR A 142 -10.77 -5.50 0.90
CA TYR A 142 -10.96 -4.47 -0.10
C TYR A 142 -11.33 -3.13 0.55
N GLY A 143 -10.80 -2.05 0.00
CA GLY A 143 -11.17 -0.66 0.26
C GLY A 143 -11.36 0.06 -1.07
N SER A 144 -12.25 1.05 -1.10
CA SER A 144 -12.40 1.87 -2.29
C SER A 144 -11.12 2.67 -2.57
N ARG A 145 -10.85 2.99 -3.83
CA ARG A 145 -9.68 3.80 -4.22
C ARG A 145 -9.62 5.16 -3.50
N CYS A 146 -10.77 5.75 -3.19
CA CYS A 146 -10.88 7.00 -2.42
C CYS A 146 -10.37 6.85 -0.98
N GLU A 147 -10.55 5.67 -0.36
CA GLU A 147 -9.98 5.36 0.95
C GLU A 147 -8.49 5.03 0.86
N ASN A 148 -7.96 4.74 -0.33
CA ASN A 148 -6.58 4.29 -0.54
C ASN A 148 -5.65 5.35 -1.17
N LEU A 149 -6.11 6.61 -1.25
CA LEU A 149 -5.41 7.67 -2.00
C LEU A 149 -3.97 7.91 -1.53
N VAL A 150 -3.70 7.81 -0.23
CA VAL A 150 -2.37 8.07 0.31
C VAL A 150 -1.38 7.00 -0.14
N ALA A 151 -1.79 5.72 -0.13
CA ALA A 151 -0.97 4.63 -0.68
C ALA A 151 -0.74 4.84 -2.20
N HIS A 152 -1.78 5.25 -2.92
CA HIS A 152 -1.68 5.57 -4.35
C HIS A 152 -0.68 6.70 -4.66
N PHE A 153 -0.68 7.76 -3.86
CA PHE A 153 0.28 8.84 -4.01
C PHE A 153 1.70 8.41 -3.62
N LEU A 154 1.86 7.54 -2.62
CA LEU A 154 3.16 6.96 -2.28
C LEU A 154 3.74 6.12 -3.42
N VAL A 155 2.90 5.39 -4.18
CA VAL A 155 3.33 4.71 -5.41
C VAL A 155 3.87 5.72 -6.44
N SER A 156 3.13 6.81 -6.67
CA SER A 156 3.57 7.87 -7.58
C SER A 156 4.86 8.54 -7.11
N PHE A 157 5.01 8.70 -5.80
CA PHE A 157 6.22 9.22 -5.16
C PHE A 157 7.42 8.29 -5.42
N ALA A 158 7.24 6.96 -5.32
CA ALA A 158 8.27 5.97 -5.63
C ALA A 158 8.79 6.07 -7.08
N PHE A 159 7.96 6.51 -8.04
CA PHE A 159 8.41 6.72 -9.43
C PHE A 159 9.18 8.00 -9.66
N SER A 160 8.91 9.03 -8.85
CA SER A 160 9.57 10.32 -8.97
C SER A 160 11.01 10.32 -8.45
N SER A 161 11.40 9.29 -7.69
CA SER A 161 12.63 9.31 -6.91
C SER A 161 13.38 7.98 -7.02
N THR A 162 14.66 8.04 -7.38
CA THR A 162 15.53 6.88 -7.55
C THR A 162 16.10 6.31 -6.24
N HIS A 163 15.83 6.96 -5.09
CA HIS A 163 16.51 6.67 -3.83
C HIS A 163 15.63 6.02 -2.75
N TYR A 164 14.31 5.91 -2.93
CA TYR A 164 13.44 5.31 -1.90
C TYR A 164 13.27 3.81 -2.09
N HIS A 165 13.87 3.07 -1.16
CA HIS A 165 13.91 1.60 -1.17
C HIS A 165 13.25 0.98 0.07
N GLY A 166 12.54 1.76 0.90
CA GLY A 166 11.95 1.25 2.13
C GLY A 166 11.18 2.31 2.94
N MET A 167 11.03 2.05 4.24
CA MET A 167 10.31 2.91 5.19
C MET A 167 10.87 4.35 5.18
N MET A 168 9.96 5.32 5.16
CA MET A 168 10.32 6.73 5.18
C MET A 168 10.67 7.17 6.61
N LEU A 169 11.86 7.73 6.81
CA LEU A 169 12.26 8.34 8.08
C LEU A 169 11.51 9.65 8.33
N CYS A 170 11.24 10.41 7.26
CA CYS A 170 10.50 11.66 7.30
C CYS A 170 9.54 11.69 6.10
N PRO A 171 8.30 11.17 6.25
CA PRO A 171 7.33 11.20 5.16
C PRO A 171 6.84 12.64 4.90
N PRO A 172 6.52 12.99 3.64
CA PRO A 172 5.90 14.27 3.31
C PRO A 172 4.63 14.52 4.14
N PHE A 173 4.33 15.78 4.45
CA PHE A 173 3.20 16.15 5.31
C PHE A 173 1.86 15.59 4.85
N TRP A 174 1.65 15.43 3.53
CA TRP A 174 0.40 14.92 2.97
C TRP A 174 0.14 13.44 3.30
N VAL A 175 1.16 12.70 3.75
CA VAL A 175 1.00 11.33 4.23
C VAL A 175 0.17 11.28 5.53
N ALA A 176 0.03 12.40 6.24
CA ALA A 176 -0.81 12.51 7.43
C ALA A 176 -2.26 12.98 7.16
N LEU A 177 -2.59 13.32 5.91
CA LEU A 177 -3.95 13.68 5.47
C LEU A 177 -4.74 12.41 5.14
#